data_AF-I1JV22-F1
#
_entry.id   AF-I1JV22-F1
#
_cell.length_a   1.000
_cell.length_b   1.000
_cell.length_c   1.000
_cell.angle_alpha   90.00
_cell.angle_beta   90.00
_cell.angle_gamma   90.00
#
_symmetry.space_group_name_H-M   'P 1'
#
loop_
_entity.id
_entity.type
_entity.pdbx_description
1 polymer ?
#
loop_
_entity_poly.entity_id
_entity_poly.type
_entity_poly.pdbx_seq_one_letter_code
_entity_poly.pdbx_strand_id
1 'polypeptide(L)'
;MASIEMESAKEDDISPIEEVRLVVSNEDDPRQPVWTFRMWFLGIVAVILLSFLNTFFGYRKQPLLVTMISVQVATLPIGRFMARVLPPTKFRIRGRDFSLNPGPFNIKEHVLISIFANAGAAFGNGAAYAVGIVDIIRAFYGRKITFLAGWLLVLTTQVLGYGWAGIMKKYVVEPAEMWWPSTLVQVSLFRKKRKDLS
;
A
#
# COMPACT_ATOMS: atom_id res chain seq x y z
N MET A 1 31.50 11.81 -21.24
CA MET A 1 31.37 11.34 -19.84
C MET A 1 29.91 11.27 -19.42
N ALA A 2 29.13 12.36 -19.46
CA ALA A 2 27.70 12.32 -19.10
C ALA A 2 26.84 11.30 -19.86
N SER A 3 27.13 11.04 -21.13
CA SER A 3 26.45 10.02 -21.93
C SER A 3 26.83 8.58 -21.53
N ILE A 4 28.06 8.35 -21.08
CA ILE A 4 28.51 7.04 -20.58
C ILE A 4 27.94 6.78 -19.17
N GLU A 5 27.86 7.81 -18.33
CA GLU A 5 27.19 7.72 -17.02
C GLU A 5 25.67 7.51 -17.13
N MET A 6 25.01 8.15 -18.11
CA MET A 6 23.58 7.90 -18.36
C MET A 6 23.30 6.50 -18.91
N GLU A 7 24.25 5.92 -19.65
CA GLU A 7 24.11 4.57 -20.21
C GLU A 7 24.40 3.49 -19.17
N SER A 8 25.42 3.67 -18.31
CA SER A 8 25.65 2.77 -17.17
C SER A 8 24.49 2.83 -16.16
N ALA A 9 23.94 4.02 -15.89
CA ALA A 9 22.77 4.16 -15.01
C ALA A 9 21.53 3.43 -15.56
N LYS A 10 21.39 3.33 -16.88
CA LYS A 10 20.28 2.57 -17.50
C LYS A 10 20.51 1.07 -17.44
N GLU A 11 21.74 0.58 -17.52
CA GLU A 11 22.05 -0.84 -17.34
C GLU A 11 21.89 -1.27 -15.88
N ASP A 12 22.27 -0.41 -14.93
CA ASP A 12 22.11 -0.68 -13.49
C ASP A 12 20.63 -0.76 -13.06
N ASP A 13 19.72 -0.07 -13.76
CA ASP A 13 18.27 -0.12 -13.52
C ASP A 13 17.59 -1.40 -14.08
N ILE A 14 18.33 -2.25 -14.80
CA ILE A 14 17.78 -3.49 -15.37
C ILE A 14 17.90 -4.60 -14.32
N SER A 15 16.77 -5.00 -13.75
CA SER A 15 16.74 -6.13 -12.81
C SER A 15 17.39 -7.38 -13.42
N PRO A 16 18.26 -8.10 -12.68
CA PRO A 16 18.90 -9.32 -13.17
C PRO A 16 17.92 -10.47 -13.42
N ILE A 17 16.69 -10.37 -12.91
CA ILE A 17 15.66 -11.40 -13.01
C ILE A 17 14.70 -11.08 -14.16
N GLU A 18 14.57 -12.03 -15.09
CA GLU A 18 13.76 -11.86 -16.31
C GLU A 18 12.29 -11.61 -15.99
N GLU A 19 11.72 -12.34 -15.04
CA GLU A 19 10.33 -12.18 -14.63
C GLU A 19 10.06 -10.76 -14.16
N VAL A 20 10.98 -10.17 -13.39
CA VAL A 20 10.84 -8.79 -12.89
C VAL A 20 10.91 -7.79 -14.05
N ARG A 21 11.86 -7.95 -14.99
CA ARG A 21 11.97 -7.11 -16.20
C ARG A 21 10.70 -7.17 -17.05
N LEU A 22 10.06 -8.34 -17.11
CA LEU A 22 8.85 -8.52 -17.90
C LEU A 22 7.61 -7.89 -17.29
N VAL A 23 7.58 -7.60 -15.98
CA VAL A 23 6.41 -6.96 -15.32
C VAL A 23 6.65 -5.54 -14.83
N VAL A 24 7.87 -5.17 -14.44
CA VAL A 24 8.19 -3.80 -14.00
C VAL A 24 8.63 -2.98 -15.22
N SER A 25 8.16 -1.73 -15.31
CA SER A 25 8.65 -0.80 -16.33
C SER A 25 9.79 0.02 -15.71
N ASN A 26 10.90 0.15 -16.42
CA ASN A 26 12.06 0.95 -15.99
C ASN A 26 11.85 2.45 -16.25
N GLU A 27 10.74 2.85 -16.88
CA GLU A 27 10.44 4.25 -17.17
C GLU A 27 9.65 4.86 -16.01
N ASP A 28 10.29 5.70 -15.21
CA ASP A 28 9.61 6.56 -14.22
C ASP A 28 9.50 8.00 -14.73
N ASP A 29 8.28 8.56 -14.71
CA ASP A 29 8.05 9.98 -14.94
C ASP A 29 8.01 10.71 -13.58
N PRO A 30 9.04 11.50 -13.24
CA PRO A 30 9.13 12.19 -11.95
C PRO A 30 8.12 13.35 -11.82
N ARG A 31 7.47 13.79 -12.91
CA ARG A 31 6.55 14.94 -12.89
C ARG A 31 5.15 14.58 -12.40
N GLN A 32 4.84 13.29 -12.33
CA GLN A 32 3.51 12.87 -11.94
C GLN A 32 3.26 13.15 -10.46
N PRO A 33 2.11 13.76 -10.10
CA PRO A 33 1.83 14.13 -8.72
C PRO A 33 1.72 12.88 -7.84
N VAL A 34 2.50 12.91 -6.77
CA VAL A 34 2.43 11.98 -5.63
C VAL A 34 1.88 12.76 -4.43
N TRP A 35 1.25 12.06 -3.48
CA TRP A 35 0.68 12.66 -2.25
C TRP A 35 -0.56 13.54 -2.44
N THR A 36 -1.45 13.19 -3.36
CA THR A 36 -2.71 13.93 -3.57
C THR A 36 -3.73 13.67 -2.46
N PHE A 37 -4.71 14.57 -2.31
CA PHE A 37 -5.82 14.37 -1.39
C PHE A 37 -6.58 13.06 -1.67
N ARG A 38 -6.83 12.75 -2.95
CA ARG A 38 -7.48 11.52 -3.39
C ARG A 38 -6.73 10.27 -2.93
N MET A 39 -5.41 10.25 -3.07
CA MET A 39 -4.57 9.15 -2.58
C MET A 39 -4.76 8.95 -1.08
N TRP A 40 -4.66 10.02 -0.29
CA TRP A 40 -4.82 9.96 1.17
C TRP A 40 -6.21 9.50 1.57
N PHE A 41 -7.26 10.09 1.00
CA PHE A 41 -8.63 9.75 1.32
C PHE A 41 -8.94 8.27 1.00
N LEU A 42 -8.62 7.83 -0.22
CA LEU A 42 -8.85 6.44 -0.62
C LEU A 42 -7.96 5.46 0.14
N GLY A 43 -6.71 5.82 0.44
CA GLY A 43 -5.78 5.01 1.23
C GLY A 43 -6.26 4.81 2.67
N ILE A 44 -6.66 5.88 3.35
CA ILE A 44 -7.17 5.81 4.73
C ILE A 44 -8.47 5.02 4.80
N VAL A 45 -9.41 5.29 3.90
CA VAL A 45 -10.68 4.55 3.84
C VAL A 45 -10.42 3.06 3.56
N ALA A 46 -9.50 2.75 2.65
CA ALA A 46 -9.12 1.38 2.36
C ALA A 46 -8.54 0.68 3.59
N VAL A 47 -7.60 1.32 4.32
CA VAL A 47 -7.00 0.75 5.54
C VAL A 47 -8.09 0.45 6.57
N ILE A 48 -8.93 1.43 6.88
CA ILE A 48 -9.98 1.28 7.90
C ILE A 48 -10.93 0.14 7.52
N LEU A 49 -11.40 0.13 6.27
CA LEU A 49 -12.34 -0.88 5.78
C LEU A 49 -11.71 -2.27 5.81
N LEU A 50 -10.50 -2.44 5.29
CA LEU A 50 -9.84 -3.74 5.21
C LEU A 50 -9.48 -4.29 6.59
N SER A 51 -8.97 -3.43 7.49
CA SER A 51 -8.70 -3.83 8.87
C SER A 51 -9.97 -4.24 9.61
N PHE A 52 -11.07 -3.49 9.42
CA PHE A 52 -12.36 -3.85 10.01
C PHE A 52 -12.89 -5.18 9.46
N LEU A 53 -12.92 -5.35 8.13
CA LEU A 53 -13.41 -6.57 7.51
C LEU A 53 -12.59 -7.80 7.93
N ASN A 54 -11.26 -7.70 7.88
CA ASN A 54 -10.39 -8.82 8.26
C ASN A 54 -10.52 -9.16 9.76
N THR A 55 -10.63 -8.17 10.63
CA THR A 55 -10.87 -8.42 12.07
C THR A 55 -12.24 -9.03 12.31
N PHE A 56 -13.28 -8.51 11.65
CA PHE A 56 -14.65 -9.01 11.79
C PHE A 56 -14.81 -10.45 11.29
N PHE A 57 -14.27 -10.75 10.11
CA PHE A 57 -14.30 -12.11 9.57
C PHE A 57 -13.36 -13.05 10.32
N GLY A 58 -12.29 -12.53 10.93
CA GLY A 58 -11.38 -13.32 11.77
C GLY A 58 -12.06 -14.03 12.95
N TYR A 59 -13.12 -13.45 13.52
CA TYR A 59 -13.88 -14.08 14.60
C TYR A 59 -14.94 -15.09 14.11
N ARG A 60 -15.13 -15.26 12.80
CA ARG A 60 -16.06 -16.26 12.26
C ARG A 60 -15.43 -17.64 12.26
N LYS A 61 -16.25 -18.68 12.41
CA LYS A 61 -15.80 -20.09 12.36
C LYS A 61 -15.08 -20.44 11.05
N GLN A 62 -15.47 -19.79 9.95
CA GLN A 62 -14.79 -19.85 8.66
C GLN A 62 -14.30 -18.44 8.34
N PRO A 63 -13.05 -18.09 8.68
CA PRO A 63 -12.54 -16.75 8.47
C PRO A 63 -12.35 -16.49 6.97
N LEU A 64 -12.87 -15.35 6.52
CA LEU A 64 -12.65 -14.84 5.17
C LEU A 64 -11.57 -13.76 5.23
N LEU A 65 -10.53 -13.92 4.42
CA LEU A 65 -9.45 -12.95 4.33
C LEU A 65 -9.61 -12.10 3.08
N VAL A 66 -9.85 -10.81 3.27
CA VAL A 66 -9.95 -9.84 2.19
C VAL A 66 -8.55 -9.30 1.92
N THR A 67 -7.97 -9.70 0.78
CA THR A 67 -6.65 -9.26 0.35
C THR A 67 -6.70 -7.87 -0.30
N MET A 68 -5.54 -7.22 -0.38
CA MET A 68 -5.41 -5.90 -1.03
C MET A 68 -5.79 -5.88 -2.51
N ILE A 69 -5.79 -7.03 -3.21
CA ILE A 69 -6.15 -7.10 -4.64
C ILE A 69 -7.58 -6.60 -4.84
N SER A 70 -8.48 -6.88 -3.91
CA SER A 70 -9.87 -6.40 -3.95
C SER A 70 -9.91 -4.87 -3.94
N VAL A 71 -9.10 -4.24 -3.08
CA VAL A 71 -8.98 -2.78 -3.04
C VAL A 71 -8.35 -2.27 -4.33
N GLN A 72 -7.29 -2.90 -4.82
CA GLN A 72 -6.61 -2.57 -6.08
C GLN A 72 -7.54 -2.62 -7.30
N VAL A 73 -8.57 -3.48 -7.26
CA VAL A 73 -9.65 -3.50 -8.27
C VAL A 73 -10.64 -2.37 -8.05
N ALA A 74 -11.08 -2.14 -6.82
CA ALA A 74 -12.08 -1.12 -6.50
C ALA A 74 -11.57 0.33 -6.64
N THR A 75 -10.31 0.61 -6.30
CA THR A 75 -9.76 1.98 -6.31
C THR A 75 -9.47 2.50 -7.71
N LEU A 76 -9.43 1.65 -8.74
CA LEU A 76 -9.26 2.09 -10.12
C LEU A 76 -10.51 2.86 -10.64
N PRO A 77 -11.73 2.28 -10.62
CA PRO A 77 -12.94 3.00 -11.02
C PRO A 77 -13.24 4.16 -10.07
N ILE A 78 -13.07 3.97 -8.75
CA ILE A 78 -13.32 5.03 -7.76
C ILE A 78 -12.34 6.19 -7.94
N GLY A 79 -11.05 5.90 -8.15
CA GLY A 79 -10.02 6.92 -8.36
C GLY A 79 -10.26 7.73 -9.64
N ARG A 80 -10.69 7.08 -10.72
CA ARG A 80 -11.10 7.77 -11.96
C ARG A 80 -12.39 8.55 -11.82
N PHE A 81 -13.36 8.03 -11.08
CA PHE A 81 -14.59 8.74 -10.77
C PHE A 81 -14.30 10.01 -9.97
N MET A 82 -13.49 9.90 -8.91
CA MET A 82 -13.01 11.05 -8.15
C MET A 82 -12.20 12.03 -9.01
N ALA A 83 -11.39 11.55 -9.96
CA ALA A 83 -10.68 12.43 -10.88
C ALA A 83 -11.61 13.22 -11.82
N ARG A 84 -12.81 12.72 -12.11
CA ARG A 84 -13.82 13.43 -12.91
C ARG A 84 -14.72 14.33 -12.08
N VAL A 85 -15.03 13.92 -10.85
CA VAL A 85 -15.99 14.63 -9.98
C VAL A 85 -15.33 15.69 -9.12
N LEU A 86 -14.08 15.48 -8.66
CA LEU A 86 -13.42 16.49 -7.84
C LEU A 86 -13.06 17.70 -8.69
N PRO A 87 -13.49 18.91 -8.29
CA PRO A 87 -13.17 20.11 -9.03
C PRO A 87 -11.66 20.39 -8.92
N PRO A 88 -11.03 20.94 -9.98
CA PRO A 88 -9.60 21.29 -10.02
C PRO A 88 -9.26 22.51 -9.14
N THR A 89 -10.07 22.77 -8.11
CA THR A 89 -9.99 23.94 -7.27
C THR A 89 -8.67 23.93 -6.50
N LYS A 90 -7.84 24.93 -6.79
CA LYS A 90 -6.62 25.23 -6.03
C LYS A 90 -7.03 25.90 -4.73
N PHE A 91 -6.94 25.19 -3.63
CA PHE A 91 -7.09 25.73 -2.29
C PHE A 91 -5.75 26.22 -1.78
N ARG A 92 -5.68 27.52 -1.45
CA ARG A 92 -4.46 28.14 -0.94
C ARG A 92 -4.47 28.05 0.58
N ILE A 93 -3.77 27.07 1.15
CA ILE A 93 -3.66 26.90 2.60
C ILE A 93 -2.24 27.25 3.03
N ARG A 94 -2.10 28.25 3.91
CA ARG A 94 -0.83 28.75 4.47
C ARG A 94 0.24 29.05 3.40
N GLY A 95 -0.16 29.71 2.31
CA GLY A 95 0.76 30.18 1.27
C GLY A 95 1.21 29.13 0.24
N ARG A 96 0.73 27.88 0.33
CA ARG A 96 0.96 26.85 -0.68
C ARG A 96 -0.34 26.55 -1.44
N ASP A 97 -0.25 26.49 -2.76
CA ASP A 97 -1.37 26.13 -3.63
C ASP A 97 -1.58 24.61 -3.59
N PHE A 98 -2.67 24.17 -2.96
CA PHE A 98 -3.04 22.76 -2.84
C PHE A 98 -4.22 22.48 -3.77
N SER A 99 -4.01 21.72 -4.85
CA SER A 99 -5.11 21.29 -5.71
C SER A 99 -5.71 19.98 -5.19
N LEU A 100 -7.03 19.93 -5.02
CA LEU A 100 -7.74 18.69 -4.70
C LEU A 100 -7.72 17.69 -5.87
N ASN A 101 -7.54 18.19 -7.09
CA ASN A 101 -7.42 17.37 -8.29
C ASN A 101 -6.25 17.88 -9.15
N PRO A 102 -5.00 17.45 -8.84
CA PRO A 102 -3.82 17.90 -9.56
C PRO A 102 -3.67 17.25 -10.94
N GLY A 103 -4.57 16.34 -11.32
CA GLY A 103 -4.53 15.69 -12.62
C GLY A 103 -5.24 14.33 -12.67
N PRO A 104 -5.18 13.68 -13.84
CA PRO A 104 -5.76 12.35 -14.03
C PRO A 104 -5.17 11.34 -13.06
N PHE A 105 -5.97 10.34 -12.70
CA PHE A 105 -5.59 9.32 -11.74
C PHE A 105 -4.37 8.54 -12.19
N ASN A 106 -3.31 8.62 -11.39
CA ASN A 106 -1.99 8.13 -11.76
C ASN A 106 -1.66 6.77 -11.12
N ILE A 107 -0.75 6.02 -11.76
CA ILE A 107 -0.18 4.77 -11.25
C ILE A 107 0.44 4.96 -9.86
N LYS A 108 1.16 6.07 -9.62
CA LYS A 108 1.82 6.32 -8.33
C LYS A 108 0.80 6.45 -7.20
N GLU A 109 -0.28 7.19 -7.42
CA GLU A 109 -1.38 7.29 -6.46
C GLU A 109 -2.00 5.92 -6.20
N HIS A 110 -2.24 5.14 -7.26
CA HIS A 110 -2.86 3.83 -7.13
C HIS A 110 -1.96 2.83 -6.37
N VAL A 111 -0.66 2.81 -6.65
CA VAL A 111 0.32 1.98 -5.94
C VAL A 111 0.35 2.37 -4.47
N LEU A 112 0.38 3.66 -4.15
CA LEU A 112 0.36 4.15 -2.76
C LEU A 112 -0.91 3.73 -2.02
N ILE A 113 -2.09 3.86 -2.65
CA ILE A 113 -3.35 3.38 -2.06
C ILE A 113 -3.28 1.87 -1.79
N SER A 114 -2.63 1.11 -2.67
CA SER A 114 -2.48 -0.34 -2.52
C SER A 114 -1.53 -0.70 -1.38
N ILE A 115 -0.49 0.09 -1.14
CA ILE A 115 0.40 -0.06 0.03
C ILE A 115 -0.39 0.17 1.33
N PHE A 116 -1.20 1.23 1.38
CA PHE A 116 -2.11 1.48 2.50
C PHE A 116 -3.05 0.28 2.73
N ALA A 117 -3.71 -0.19 1.67
CA ALA A 117 -4.57 -1.36 1.75
C ALA A 117 -3.83 -2.60 2.28
N ASN A 118 -2.60 -2.83 1.84
CA ASN A 118 -1.78 -3.97 2.28
C ASN A 118 -1.47 -3.91 3.78
N ALA A 119 -1.15 -2.71 4.30
CA ALA A 119 -0.98 -2.50 5.73
C ALA A 119 -2.28 -2.80 6.50
N GLY A 120 -3.43 -2.39 5.97
CA GLY A 120 -4.74 -2.68 6.56
C GLY A 120 -5.13 -4.16 6.56
N ALA A 121 -4.64 -4.95 5.59
CA ALA A 121 -4.80 -6.40 5.51
C ALA A 121 -3.71 -7.19 6.25
N ALA A 122 -2.84 -6.51 7.01
CA ALA A 122 -1.69 -7.10 7.70
C ALA A 122 -0.87 -8.02 6.78
N PHE A 123 -0.59 -7.56 5.55
CA PHE A 123 0.19 -8.31 4.55
C PHE A 123 -0.39 -9.67 4.17
N GLY A 124 -1.72 -9.81 4.24
CA GLY A 124 -2.41 -11.06 3.91
C GLY A 124 -2.55 -12.02 5.09
N ASN A 125 -2.15 -11.61 6.31
CA ASN A 125 -2.37 -12.37 7.54
C ASN A 125 -3.67 -11.95 8.28
N GLY A 126 -4.40 -10.98 7.74
CA GLY A 126 -5.73 -10.61 8.23
C GLY A 126 -5.65 -9.53 9.30
N ALA A 127 -6.00 -9.87 10.54
CA ALA A 127 -5.97 -8.93 11.65
C ALA A 127 -4.56 -8.83 12.26
N ALA A 128 -4.25 -7.70 12.92
CA ALA A 128 -3.00 -7.56 13.65
C ALA A 128 -2.92 -8.62 14.76
N TYR A 129 -1.86 -9.45 14.75
CA TYR A 129 -1.70 -10.59 15.67
C TYR A 129 -1.88 -10.21 17.15
N ALA A 130 -1.45 -9.00 17.53
CA ALA A 130 -1.58 -8.49 18.88
C ALA A 130 -3.04 -8.35 19.36
N VAL A 131 -4.00 -8.21 18.46
CA VAL A 131 -5.44 -8.26 18.80
C VAL A 131 -5.79 -9.62 19.40
N GLY A 132 -5.28 -10.71 18.83
CA GLY A 132 -5.45 -12.05 19.37
C GLY A 132 -4.87 -12.21 20.78
N ILE A 133 -3.76 -11.54 21.10
CA ILE A 133 -3.21 -11.53 22.46
C ILE A 133 -4.19 -10.87 23.44
N VAL A 134 -4.73 -9.71 23.08
CA VAL A 134 -5.73 -9.00 23.90
C VAL A 134 -6.98 -9.85 24.10
N ASP A 135 -7.43 -10.53 23.05
CA ASP A 135 -8.61 -11.41 23.10
C ASP A 135 -8.38 -12.63 24.00
N ILE A 136 -7.23 -13.29 23.90
CA ILE A 136 -6.88 -14.43 24.75
C ILE A 136 -6.85 -14.01 26.23
N ILE A 137 -6.28 -12.85 26.56
CA ILE A 137 -6.26 -12.38 27.95
C ILE A 137 -7.68 -12.12 28.48
N ARG A 138 -8.55 -11.60 27.62
CA ARG A 138 -9.93 -11.30 28.01
C ARG A 138 -10.82 -12.55 28.08
N ALA A 139 -10.73 -13.44 27.09
CA ALA A 139 -11.58 -14.61 26.94
C ALA A 139 -11.11 -15.82 27.75
N PHE A 140 -9.80 -16.09 27.77
CA PHE A 140 -9.23 -17.27 28.43
C PHE A 140 -8.80 -16.98 29.86
N TYR A 141 -8.14 -15.85 30.11
CA TYR A 141 -7.65 -15.49 31.45
C TYR A 141 -8.66 -14.69 32.28
N GLY A 142 -9.80 -14.29 31.70
CA GLY A 142 -10.86 -13.54 32.38
C GLY A 142 -10.41 -12.18 32.92
N ARG A 143 -9.24 -11.67 32.51
CA ARG A 143 -8.71 -10.38 33.00
C ARG A 143 -9.28 -9.24 32.17
N LYS A 144 -9.73 -8.19 32.86
CA LYS A 144 -10.14 -6.94 32.22
C LYS A 144 -8.90 -6.10 31.93
N ILE A 145 -8.53 -6.00 30.66
CA ILE A 145 -7.53 -5.03 30.18
C ILE A 145 -8.27 -3.75 29.80
N THR A 146 -7.72 -2.58 30.16
CA THR A 146 -8.23 -1.29 29.69
C THR A 146 -8.01 -1.13 28.19
N PHE A 147 -8.92 -0.45 27.50
CA PHE A 147 -8.78 -0.20 26.06
C PHE A 147 -7.42 0.43 25.70
N LEU A 148 -6.98 1.40 26.50
CA LEU A 148 -5.70 2.08 26.29
C LEU A 148 -4.50 1.12 26.36
N ALA A 149 -4.49 0.19 27.33
CA ALA A 149 -3.41 -0.78 27.47
C ALA A 149 -3.40 -1.79 26.31
N GLY A 150 -4.56 -2.27 25.88
CA GLY A 150 -4.67 -3.14 24.69
C GLY A 150 -4.25 -2.41 23.42
N TRP A 151 -4.70 -1.18 23.22
CA TRP A 151 -4.33 -0.36 22.07
C TRP A 151 -2.83 -0.04 22.03
N LEU A 152 -2.22 0.29 23.18
CA LEU A 152 -0.78 0.51 23.28
C LEU A 152 0.01 -0.76 22.97
N LEU A 153 -0.45 -1.93 23.44
CA LEU A 153 0.17 -3.22 23.12
C LEU A 153 0.09 -3.53 21.62
N VAL A 154 -1.06 -3.29 20.99
CA VAL A 154 -1.18 -3.44 19.54
C VAL A 154 -0.26 -2.47 18.82
N LEU A 155 -0.23 -1.19 19.22
CA LEU A 155 0.61 -0.18 18.59
C LEU A 155 2.10 -0.51 18.68
N THR A 156 2.60 -0.91 19.87
CA THR A 156 4.02 -1.24 20.06
C THR A 156 4.44 -2.44 19.21
N THR A 157 3.60 -3.48 19.10
CA THR A 157 3.90 -4.62 18.23
C THR A 157 3.95 -4.25 16.75
N GLN A 158 3.06 -3.37 16.29
CA GLN A 158 3.08 -2.88 14.90
C GLN A 158 4.34 -2.04 14.64
N VAL A 159 4.67 -1.11 15.55
CA VAL A 159 5.86 -0.25 15.41
C VAL A 159 7.14 -1.09 15.43
N LEU A 160 7.24 -2.10 16.29
CA LEU A 160 8.37 -3.04 16.31
C LEU A 160 8.49 -3.80 14.98
N GLY A 161 7.38 -4.30 14.43
CA GLY A 161 7.36 -5.02 13.15
C GLY A 161 7.83 -4.13 12.00
N TYR A 162 7.26 -2.92 11.87
CA TYR A 162 7.67 -1.98 10.84
C TYR A 162 9.10 -1.45 11.03
N GLY A 163 9.55 -1.30 12.27
CA GLY A 163 10.92 -0.91 12.60
C GLY A 163 11.94 -1.96 12.15
N TRP A 164 11.69 -3.24 12.45
CA TRP A 164 12.53 -4.34 11.98
C TRP A 164 12.51 -4.46 10.45
N ALA A 165 11.34 -4.35 9.83
CA ALA A 165 11.22 -4.34 8.37
C ALA A 165 12.04 -3.21 7.73
N GLY A 166 12.07 -2.03 8.37
CA GLY A 166 12.89 -0.90 7.93
C GLY A 166 14.40 -1.18 7.99
N ILE A 167 14.88 -1.80 9.07
CA ILE A 167 16.31 -2.17 9.21
C ILE A 167 16.69 -3.25 8.19
N MET A 168 15.82 -4.24 7.98
CA MET A 168 16.05 -5.33 7.04
C MET A 168 15.92 -4.90 5.57
N LYS A 169 15.29 -3.76 5.26
CA LYS A 169 15.13 -3.25 3.89
C LYS A 169 16.44 -3.26 3.11
N LYS A 170 17.55 -2.86 3.74
CA LYS A 170 18.89 -2.85 3.13
C LYS A 170 19.37 -4.23 2.69
N TYR A 171 18.95 -5.28 3.37
CA TYR A 171 19.39 -6.65 3.10
C TYR A 171 18.41 -7.44 2.24
N VAL A 172 17.12 -7.10 2.28
CA VAL A 172 16.05 -7.92 1.70
C VAL A 172 15.30 -7.23 0.55
N VAL A 173 15.53 -5.94 0.33
CA VAL A 173 14.82 -5.17 -0.70
C VAL A 173 15.79 -4.43 -1.62
N GLU A 174 16.89 -3.88 -1.09
CA GLU A 174 17.88 -3.15 -1.91
C GLU A 174 18.69 -4.04 -2.87
N PRO A 175 19.07 -5.29 -2.52
CA PRO A 175 19.73 -6.17 -3.48
C PRO A 175 18.77 -6.61 -4.60
N ALA A 176 19.13 -6.35 -5.85
CA ALA A 176 18.29 -6.61 -7.03
C ALA A 176 17.97 -8.11 -7.25
N GLU A 177 18.73 -9.01 -6.62
CA GLU A 177 18.51 -10.46 -6.63
C GLU A 177 17.35 -10.89 -5.71
N MET A 178 17.00 -10.08 -4.71
CA MET A 178 15.96 -10.41 -3.75
C MET A 178 14.59 -9.94 -4.26
N TRP A 179 13.79 -10.88 -4.77
CA TRP A 179 12.47 -10.61 -5.33
C TRP A 179 11.35 -11.35 -4.59
N TRP A 180 10.16 -10.77 -4.60
CA TRP A 180 8.99 -11.28 -3.91
C TRP A 180 7.89 -11.62 -4.92
N PRO A 181 7.64 -12.92 -5.22
CA PRO A 181 6.71 -13.34 -6.27
C PRO A 181 5.28 -12.81 -6.08
N SER A 182 4.83 -12.70 -4.82
CA SER A 182 3.50 -12.18 -4.48
C SER A 182 3.32 -10.71 -4.89
N THR A 183 4.39 -9.93 -4.93
CA THR A 183 4.40 -8.54 -5.40
C THR A 183 4.31 -8.46 -6.92
N LEU A 184 4.95 -9.40 -7.66
CA LEU A 184 4.88 -9.42 -9.12
C LEU A 184 3.45 -9.63 -9.64
N VAL A 185 2.65 -10.45 -8.93
CA VAL A 185 1.23 -10.62 -9.26
C VAL A 185 0.49 -9.28 -9.19
N GLN A 186 0.79 -8.43 -8.21
CA GLN A 186 0.14 -7.12 -8.09
C GLN A 186 0.60 -6.15 -9.18
N VAL A 187 1.91 -6.14 -9.49
CA VAL A 187 2.49 -5.26 -10.52
C VAL A 187 1.98 -5.64 -11.91
N SER A 188 1.93 -6.93 -12.22
CA SER A 188 1.32 -7.41 -13.47
C SER A 188 -0.14 -6.99 -13.60
N LEU A 189 -0.90 -7.01 -12.50
CA LEU A 189 -2.30 -6.57 -12.46
C LEU A 189 -2.43 -5.07 -12.77
N PHE A 190 -1.51 -4.24 -12.25
CA PHE A 190 -1.46 -2.82 -12.61
C PHE A 190 -1.19 -2.59 -14.09
N ARG A 191 -0.28 -3.36 -14.67
CA ARG A 191 0.11 -3.23 -16.07
C ARG A 191 -1.02 -3.64 -17.01
N LYS A 192 -1.69 -4.75 -16.71
CA LYS A 192 -2.81 -5.25 -17.53
C LYS A 192 -3.98 -4.27 -17.55
N LYS A 193 -4.41 -3.77 -16.38
CA LYS A 193 -5.49 -2.77 -16.28
C LYS A 193 -5.19 -1.45 -17.01
N ARG A 194 -3.91 -1.14 -17.27
CA ARG A 194 -3.52 0.03 -18.07
C ARG A 194 -3.72 -0.24 -19.57
N LYS A 195 -3.30 -1.40 -20.07
CA LYS A 195 -3.40 -1.77 -21.49
C LYS A 195 -4.86 -1.91 -21.96
N ASP A 196 -5.73 -2.45 -21.12
CA ASP A 196 -7.15 -2.66 -21.48
C ASP A 196 -7.96 -1.34 -21.55
N LEU A 197 -7.33 -0.19 -21.26
CA LEU A 197 -8.02 1.07 -21.01
C LEU A 197 -7.33 2.28 -21.66
N SER A 198 -6.40 2.03 -22.59
CA SER A 198 -5.83 2.96 -23.57
C SER A 198 -6.32 2.59 -24.95
#